data_AF-A0AAN6VJI7-F1
#
_entry.id   AF-A0AAN6VJI7-F1
#
_cell.length_a   1.000
_cell.length_b   1.000
_cell.length_c   1.000
_cell.angle_alpha   90.00
_cell.angle_beta   90.00
_cell.angle_gamma   90.00
#
_symmetry.space_group_name_H-M   'P 1'
#
loop_
_entity.id
_entity.type
_entity.pdbx_description
1 polymer ?
#
loop_
_entity_poly.entity_id
_entity_poly.type
_entity_poly.pdbx_seq_one_letter_code
_entity_poly.pdbx_strand_id
1 'polypeptide(L)'
;MACLALHGAESSNAPELAAGDGPKWRRGLQLRPQDVQLLNQARQDQFAIVEEIPVEKAGLGAFSVACLLFNRMIGSGIFNSSSVVFYNTQSIGASLLMWAYGVVMTLSGLVLYIELGLMIPRWQLEDGTKISTPRSGAELVYFNYFLKIPKYLATCVFGVSFLVFGNTATNSVAFAVAVLQAAGSIASPEKIVGIAIAANTFSCLLHSMSRKWGIWLNNLLGSLKLLMLVVMIIFGLSFLDRSVSDANFDSATAFSKTPKTPTGVYRYAEALIYVVFPFGGFHQANYVLAEIKDPRRNFAWTSSLGVGVVCTLFMTINILYAAIIPKEVLFEPGVDIALEFFFRTVGRIAPDPDRVRAACGALRALSAIGNVIVFTFTAARVKQEVAKEGIFPFSLYLASSYEFSFRHGFRRLPAHAAGHQLYTQKAPAAALALHWTVTTLLILAAVLGTAAGKASEETFSHLPGYSLLVMAYAYGLDIIWFTVIGVAMLRLRLWPGSTWRDKSPVPHALGVLAAVIFTATSVFPLVAIWVPDPMQPFMLQSVGKVPWFGSQTLALAVLAAAGAYWVGFRFYLRQRRLRHGEELHVTRHPVFWAAGGGRKGLVLLYEIIRLQWRHWVPKEKHAALILALVGIAM
;
A
#
# COMPACT_ATOMS: atom_id res chain seq x y z
N MET A 1 20.33 83.86 -3.62
CA MET A 1 19.06 84.50 -4.04
C MET A 1 17.91 83.53 -3.78
N ALA A 2 16.98 83.92 -2.90
CA ALA A 2 15.56 83.53 -2.76
C ALA A 2 15.14 82.04 -3.01
N CYS A 3 14.65 81.31 -1.98
CA CYS A 3 13.22 81.14 -1.56
C CYS A 3 12.35 80.38 -2.61
N LEU A 4 11.62 79.28 -2.36
CA LEU A 4 10.75 78.82 -1.24
C LEU A 4 10.71 77.25 -1.20
N ALA A 5 10.73 76.52 -0.07
CA ALA A 5 9.67 76.22 0.93
C ALA A 5 8.37 75.63 0.32
N LEU A 6 7.88 74.43 0.68
CA LEU A 6 7.21 74.04 1.95
C LEU A 6 7.23 72.49 2.13
N HIS A 7 7.80 71.95 3.23
CA HIS A 7 7.13 71.42 4.45
C HIS A 7 6.25 70.16 4.24
N GLY A 8 6.34 69.05 4.99
CA GLY A 8 7.07 68.57 6.18
C GLY A 8 6.75 67.06 6.30
N ALA A 9 7.00 66.28 7.34
CA ALA A 9 7.86 66.26 8.50
C ALA A 9 7.88 64.76 8.92
N GLU A 10 9.01 64.21 9.35
CA GLU A 10 9.09 63.31 10.52
C GLU A 10 10.52 62.82 10.79
N SER A 11 10.84 62.88 12.07
CA SER A 11 12.17 62.86 12.69
C SER A 11 12.74 61.48 12.91
N SER A 12 14.07 61.40 12.81
CA SER A 12 14.94 60.34 13.31
C SER A 12 14.88 60.22 14.84
N ASN A 13 14.75 58.98 15.36
CA ASN A 13 15.69 58.32 16.29
C ASN A 13 15.07 57.03 16.85
N ALA A 14 15.78 55.91 16.71
CA ALA A 14 15.57 54.65 17.43
C ALA A 14 15.90 54.82 18.94
N PRO A 15 15.68 53.85 19.87
CA PRO A 15 15.28 52.44 19.71
C PRO A 15 14.25 51.91 20.75
N GLU A 16 13.61 50.75 20.49
CA GLU A 16 13.32 49.78 21.57
C GLU A 16 13.16 48.35 21.02
N LEU A 17 13.96 47.46 21.58
CA LEU A 17 13.96 46.01 21.37
C LEU A 17 12.99 45.34 22.34
N ALA A 18 12.42 44.23 21.88
CA ALA A 18 11.79 43.12 22.63
C ALA A 18 10.29 43.21 22.99
N ALA A 19 9.49 42.40 22.28
CA ALA A 19 8.58 41.40 22.87
C ALA A 19 7.83 40.66 21.75
N GLY A 20 8.27 39.44 21.43
CA GLY A 20 7.55 38.56 20.50
C GLY A 20 8.34 37.39 19.94
N ASP A 21 9.21 36.75 20.74
CA ASP A 21 9.90 35.50 20.42
C ASP A 21 8.93 34.30 20.43
N GLY A 22 7.97 34.34 19.51
CA GLY A 22 7.18 33.20 19.09
C GLY A 22 7.71 32.68 17.75
N PRO A 23 7.57 31.37 17.48
CA PRO A 23 8.12 30.79 16.27
C PRO A 23 7.63 31.51 14.98
N LYS A 24 8.57 31.87 14.11
CA LYS A 24 8.35 32.70 12.91
C LYS A 24 7.69 31.93 11.77
N TRP A 25 6.39 31.62 11.90
CA TRP A 25 5.53 31.18 10.79
C TRP A 25 4.30 32.08 10.65
N ARG A 26 3.92 32.42 9.42
CA ARG A 26 2.77 33.31 9.16
C ARG A 26 1.43 32.61 9.39
N ARG A 27 0.48 33.37 9.95
CA ARG A 27 -0.96 33.08 9.86
C ARG A 27 -1.44 33.54 8.47
N GLY A 28 -2.02 32.64 7.66
CA GLY A 28 -2.55 32.94 6.30
C GLY A 28 -1.72 32.37 5.13
N LEU A 29 -2.37 32.10 3.99
CA LEU A 29 -1.83 31.33 2.83
C LEU A 29 -0.64 31.98 2.08
N GLN A 30 -0.16 33.15 2.51
CA GLN A 30 0.96 33.85 1.87
C GLN A 30 2.30 33.24 2.32
N LEU A 31 3.04 32.69 1.36
CA LEU A 31 4.40 32.18 1.53
C LEU A 31 5.38 33.31 1.89
N ARG A 32 6.45 33.00 2.65
CA ARG A 32 7.53 33.97 2.89
C ARG A 32 8.21 34.32 1.55
N PRO A 33 8.69 35.55 1.34
CA PRO A 33 9.41 35.91 0.12
C PRO A 33 10.58 34.95 -0.20
N GLN A 34 11.29 34.49 0.83
CA GLN A 34 12.36 33.49 0.70
C GLN A 34 11.83 32.13 0.22
N ASP A 35 10.69 31.67 0.75
CA ASP A 35 10.06 30.41 0.33
C ASP A 35 9.57 30.48 -1.12
N VAL A 36 9.06 31.65 -1.55
CA VAL A 36 8.67 31.93 -2.94
C VAL A 36 9.89 31.91 -3.86
N GLN A 37 10.99 32.54 -3.46
CA GLN A 37 12.25 32.50 -4.22
C GLN A 37 12.80 31.08 -4.34
N LEU A 38 12.86 30.34 -3.23
CA LEU A 38 13.28 28.93 -3.20
C LEU A 38 12.40 28.05 -4.10
N LEU A 39 11.09 28.27 -4.08
CA LEU A 39 10.13 27.58 -4.93
C LEU A 39 10.36 27.91 -6.42
N ASN A 40 10.53 29.19 -6.76
CA ASN A 40 10.81 29.61 -8.14
C ASN A 40 12.14 29.05 -8.65
N GLN A 41 13.18 29.03 -7.82
CA GLN A 41 14.45 28.39 -8.17
C GLN A 41 14.29 26.89 -8.37
N ALA A 42 13.60 26.19 -7.46
CA ALA A 42 13.34 24.77 -7.57
C ALA A 42 12.51 24.40 -8.81
N ARG A 43 11.65 25.30 -9.27
CA ARG A 43 10.84 25.14 -10.48
C ARG A 43 11.66 25.24 -11.77
N GLN A 44 12.82 25.88 -11.73
CA GLN A 44 13.77 26.00 -12.85
C GLN A 44 14.90 24.97 -12.79
N ASP A 45 15.16 24.41 -11.61
CA ASP A 45 16.20 23.42 -11.36
C ASP A 45 15.81 22.04 -11.95
N GLN A 46 16.56 21.58 -12.96
CA GLN A 46 16.34 20.30 -13.62
C GLN A 46 16.57 19.09 -12.70
N PHE A 47 17.28 19.29 -11.59
CA PHE A 47 17.57 18.29 -10.56
C PHE A 47 16.61 18.36 -9.36
N ALA A 48 15.64 19.27 -9.41
CA ALA A 48 14.64 19.42 -8.37
C ALA A 48 13.27 18.87 -8.80
N ILE A 49 12.53 18.41 -7.81
CA ILE A 49 11.12 18.04 -7.89
C ILE A 49 10.40 18.84 -6.84
N VAL A 50 9.37 19.56 -7.26
CA VAL A 50 8.46 20.26 -6.36
C VAL A 50 7.22 19.41 -6.21
N GLU A 51 7.06 18.79 -5.05
CA GLU A 51 5.84 18.09 -4.68
C GLU A 51 4.89 19.07 -3.99
N GLU A 52 3.77 19.36 -4.64
CA GLU A 52 2.71 20.18 -4.08
C GLU A 52 1.66 19.26 -3.45
N ILE A 53 1.40 19.45 -2.16
CA ILE A 53 0.33 18.71 -1.48
C ILE A 53 -1.02 19.26 -1.98
N PRO A 54 -1.98 18.39 -2.34
CA PRO A 54 -3.29 18.83 -2.80
C PRO A 54 -3.89 19.82 -1.80
N VAL A 55 -4.32 20.99 -2.29
CA VAL A 55 -5.08 21.95 -1.48
C VAL A 55 -6.28 21.21 -0.87
N GLU A 56 -6.71 21.60 0.34
CA GLU A 56 -7.73 20.90 1.12
C GLU A 56 -9.05 20.58 0.37
N LYS A 57 -9.38 21.33 -0.69
CA LYS A 57 -10.55 21.07 -1.57
C LYS A 57 -10.31 19.95 -2.61
N ALA A 58 -9.05 19.61 -2.92
CA ALA A 58 -8.64 18.60 -3.89
C ALA A 58 -8.10 17.30 -3.25
N GLY A 59 -7.94 17.27 -1.93
CA GLY A 59 -7.55 16.08 -1.16
C GLY A 59 -8.67 15.04 -1.07
N LEU A 60 -8.31 13.79 -0.77
CA LEU A 60 -9.23 12.70 -0.53
C LEU A 60 -9.98 12.95 0.78
N GLY A 61 -11.29 13.16 0.69
CA GLY A 61 -12.17 13.24 1.88
C GLY A 61 -12.35 11.87 2.55
N ALA A 62 -12.94 11.86 3.74
CA ALA A 62 -13.20 10.64 4.52
C ALA A 62 -13.94 9.56 3.70
N PHE A 63 -14.99 9.92 2.97
CA PHE A 63 -15.73 8.97 2.13
C PHE A 63 -14.83 8.32 1.06
N SER A 64 -14.01 9.11 0.37
CA SER A 64 -13.08 8.59 -0.65
C SER A 64 -11.99 7.69 -0.05
N VAL A 65 -11.52 7.99 1.15
CA VAL A 65 -10.57 7.13 1.89
C VAL A 65 -11.23 5.82 2.31
N ALA A 66 -12.48 5.85 2.80
CA ALA A 66 -13.24 4.64 3.11
C ALA A 66 -13.46 3.77 1.86
N CYS A 67 -13.89 4.37 0.74
CA CYS A 67 -14.03 3.67 -0.54
C CYS A 67 -12.69 3.13 -1.07
N LEU A 68 -11.57 3.82 -0.82
CA LEU A 68 -10.23 3.33 -1.16
C LEU A 68 -9.91 2.05 -0.38
N LEU A 69 -10.21 2.01 0.91
CA LEU A 69 -10.05 0.82 1.75
C LEU A 69 -10.98 -0.32 1.30
N PHE A 70 -12.25 -0.03 1.02
CA PHE A 70 -13.21 -1.03 0.51
C PHE A 70 -12.76 -1.61 -0.84
N ASN A 71 -12.32 -0.77 -1.77
CA ASN A 71 -11.83 -1.24 -3.06
C ASN A 71 -10.61 -2.14 -2.93
N ARG A 72 -9.70 -1.85 -1.99
CA ARG A 72 -8.51 -2.68 -1.81
C ARG A 72 -8.83 -3.97 -1.07
N MET A 73 -9.48 -3.92 0.08
CA MET A 73 -9.65 -5.10 0.92
C MET A 73 -10.64 -6.09 0.29
N ILE A 74 -11.79 -5.61 -0.19
CA ILE A 74 -12.80 -6.45 -0.86
C ILE A 74 -12.28 -6.81 -2.25
N GLY A 75 -11.35 -7.75 -2.37
CA GLY A 75 -10.71 -8.12 -3.64
C GLY A 75 -11.14 -9.50 -4.15
N SER A 76 -10.28 -10.10 -4.97
CA SER A 76 -10.41 -11.51 -5.36
C SER A 76 -10.23 -12.47 -4.18
N GLY A 77 -9.46 -12.06 -3.15
CA GLY A 77 -9.13 -12.89 -1.99
C GLY A 77 -10.34 -13.38 -1.19
N ILE A 78 -11.35 -12.54 -0.94
CA ILE A 78 -12.52 -12.96 -0.15
C ILE A 78 -13.36 -14.07 -0.83
N PHE A 79 -13.27 -14.17 -2.16
CA PHE A 79 -13.97 -15.19 -2.96
C PHE A 79 -13.13 -16.44 -3.23
N ASN A 80 -11.83 -16.40 -2.92
CA ASN A 80 -10.92 -17.51 -3.19
C ASN A 80 -10.27 -18.08 -1.91
N SER A 81 -9.68 -17.22 -1.09
CA SER A 81 -8.92 -17.63 0.10
C SER A 81 -9.72 -18.52 1.03
N SER A 82 -11.04 -18.35 1.10
CA SER A 82 -11.90 -19.16 1.96
C SER A 82 -11.85 -20.65 1.62
N SER A 83 -11.87 -21.05 0.35
CA SER A 83 -11.78 -22.47 -0.02
C SER A 83 -10.43 -23.07 0.34
N VAL A 84 -9.35 -22.29 0.18
CA VAL A 84 -8.00 -22.70 0.62
C VAL A 84 -7.95 -22.91 2.13
N VAL A 85 -8.55 -22.02 2.92
CA VAL A 85 -8.58 -22.13 4.38
C VAL A 85 -9.39 -23.34 4.86
N PHE A 86 -10.58 -23.58 4.28
CA PHE A 86 -11.38 -24.76 4.62
C PHE A 86 -10.66 -26.06 4.23
N TYR A 87 -10.11 -26.13 3.01
CA TYR A 87 -9.32 -27.28 2.57
C TYR A 87 -8.12 -27.53 3.46
N ASN A 88 -7.36 -26.49 3.81
CA ASN A 88 -6.12 -26.68 4.56
C ASN A 88 -6.33 -27.04 6.01
N THR A 89 -7.42 -26.60 6.63
CA THR A 89 -7.68 -26.94 8.04
C THR A 89 -8.46 -28.24 8.21
N GLN A 90 -9.28 -28.62 7.22
CA GLN A 90 -10.22 -29.74 7.29
C GLN A 90 -11.10 -29.71 8.56
N SER A 91 -11.41 -28.50 9.06
CA SER A 91 -12.27 -28.28 10.21
C SER A 91 -12.95 -26.91 10.09
N ILE A 92 -14.26 -26.88 10.30
CA ILE A 92 -15.06 -25.65 10.26
C ILE A 92 -14.61 -24.69 11.37
N GLY A 93 -14.52 -25.19 12.61
CA GLY A 93 -14.10 -24.39 13.76
C GLY A 93 -12.69 -23.82 13.57
N ALA A 94 -11.74 -24.64 13.13
CA ALA A 94 -10.37 -24.18 12.87
C ALA A 94 -10.33 -23.13 11.75
N SER A 95 -11.07 -23.32 10.66
CA SER A 95 -11.16 -22.34 9.56
C SER A 95 -11.63 -20.97 10.03
N LEU A 96 -12.70 -20.93 10.84
CA LEU A 96 -13.26 -19.69 11.35
C LEU A 96 -12.32 -18.99 12.35
N LEU A 97 -11.57 -19.76 13.16
CA LEU A 97 -10.51 -19.21 14.00
C LEU A 97 -9.37 -18.60 13.18
N MET A 98 -9.01 -19.17 12.02
CA MET A 98 -8.02 -18.57 11.11
C MET A 98 -8.51 -17.22 10.56
N TRP A 99 -9.79 -17.09 10.22
CA TRP A 99 -10.37 -15.79 9.83
C TRP A 99 -10.41 -14.79 10.98
N ALA A 100 -10.77 -15.23 12.20
CA ALA A 100 -10.72 -14.39 13.40
C ALA A 100 -9.29 -13.92 13.71
N TYR A 101 -8.29 -14.78 13.50
CA TYR A 101 -6.87 -14.40 13.57
C TYR A 101 -6.53 -13.29 12.58
N GLY A 102 -7.01 -13.37 11.33
CA GLY A 102 -6.86 -12.31 10.33
C GLY A 102 -7.44 -10.98 10.78
N VAL A 103 -8.63 -11.00 11.39
CA VAL A 103 -9.27 -9.80 11.97
C VAL A 103 -8.40 -9.20 13.09
N VAL A 104 -7.96 -10.02 14.05
CA VAL A 104 -7.14 -9.59 15.19
C VAL A 104 -5.80 -9.02 14.74
N MET A 105 -5.13 -9.66 13.77
CA MET A 105 -3.92 -9.14 13.14
C MET A 105 -4.20 -7.78 12.50
N THR A 106 -5.25 -7.67 11.70
CA THR A 106 -5.57 -6.47 10.92
C THR A 106 -5.86 -5.27 11.82
N LEU A 107 -6.66 -5.46 12.87
CA LEU A 107 -6.98 -4.40 13.83
C LEU A 107 -5.74 -3.96 14.62
N SER A 108 -4.87 -4.90 14.98
CA SER A 108 -3.60 -4.60 15.65
C SER A 108 -2.65 -3.83 14.73
N GLY A 109 -2.50 -4.29 13.49
CA GLY A 109 -1.74 -3.60 12.45
C GLY A 109 -2.27 -2.19 12.19
N LEU A 110 -3.59 -2.02 12.14
CA LEU A 110 -4.22 -0.72 11.92
C LEU A 110 -3.82 0.31 12.98
N VAL A 111 -3.77 -0.08 14.26
CA VAL A 111 -3.30 0.79 15.34
C VAL A 111 -1.85 1.23 15.09
N LEU A 112 -0.96 0.30 14.73
CA LEU A 112 0.45 0.60 14.47
C LEU A 112 0.62 1.49 13.24
N TYR A 113 -0.11 1.23 12.16
CA TYR A 113 -0.02 2.01 10.93
C TYR A 113 -0.63 3.41 11.08
N ILE A 114 -1.71 3.57 11.84
CA ILE A 114 -2.24 4.89 12.19
C ILE A 114 -1.19 5.69 12.98
N GLU A 115 -0.59 5.06 13.98
CA GLU A 115 0.47 5.66 14.77
C GLU A 115 1.66 6.08 13.90
N LEU A 116 2.18 5.16 13.08
CA LEU A 116 3.33 5.43 12.22
C LEU A 116 3.04 6.50 11.17
N GLY A 117 1.89 6.45 10.51
CA GLY A 117 1.50 7.43 9.49
C GLY A 117 1.36 8.84 10.04
N LEU A 118 0.84 9.00 11.27
CA LEU A 118 0.70 10.33 11.88
C LEU A 118 1.96 10.84 12.57
N MET A 119 2.92 9.96 12.87
CA MET A 119 4.12 10.29 13.63
C MET A 119 5.41 10.32 12.81
N ILE A 120 5.44 9.76 11.60
CA ILE A 120 6.64 9.64 10.76
C ILE A 120 6.35 10.14 9.33
N PRO A 121 7.26 10.90 8.69
CA PRO A 121 8.54 11.39 9.21
C PRO A 121 8.39 12.53 10.22
N ARG A 122 9.49 12.83 10.91
CA ARG A 122 9.62 13.98 11.81
C ARG A 122 10.67 14.94 11.28
N TRP A 123 10.29 16.20 11.13
CA TRP A 123 11.17 17.27 10.70
C TRP A 123 11.58 18.11 11.88
N GLN A 124 12.86 18.48 11.92
CA GLN A 124 13.39 19.43 12.87
C GLN A 124 13.27 20.83 12.27
N LEU A 125 12.61 21.72 13.00
CA LEU A 125 12.50 23.14 12.68
C LEU A 125 13.76 23.88 13.16
N GLU A 126 13.94 25.13 12.69
CA GLU A 126 15.09 25.99 13.05
C GLU A 126 15.19 26.26 14.55
N ASP A 127 14.06 26.30 15.25
CA ASP A 127 13.96 26.43 16.71
C ASP A 127 14.27 25.12 17.47
N GLY A 128 14.64 24.05 16.77
CA GLY A 128 14.93 22.74 17.33
C GLY A 128 13.70 21.86 17.59
N THR A 129 12.48 22.37 17.43
CA THR A 129 11.26 21.59 17.64
C THR A 129 11.07 20.54 16.54
N LYS A 130 10.49 19.38 16.89
CA LYS A 130 10.28 18.27 15.94
C LYS A 130 8.81 18.02 15.66
N ILE A 131 8.36 18.39 14.47
CA ILE A 131 6.99 18.14 14.01
C ILE A 131 6.89 16.86 13.20
N SER A 132 5.81 16.09 13.39
CA SER A 132 5.49 15.00 12.48
C SER A 132 4.76 15.51 11.25
N THR A 133 4.92 14.83 10.12
CA THR A 133 4.23 15.20 8.88
C THR A 133 3.70 13.94 8.20
N PRO A 134 2.39 13.79 8.02
CA PRO A 134 1.85 12.67 7.27
C PRO A 134 2.39 12.69 5.84
N ARG A 135 3.02 11.58 5.41
CA ARG A 135 3.66 11.45 4.10
C ARG A 135 3.25 10.14 3.43
N SER A 136 3.05 10.21 2.11
CA SER A 136 2.80 9.06 1.25
C SER A 136 4.00 8.11 1.21
N GLY A 137 3.77 6.83 0.93
CA GLY A 137 4.83 5.82 0.76
C GLY A 137 4.93 4.76 1.88
N ALA A 138 4.17 4.89 2.97
CA ALA A 138 4.02 3.92 4.06
C ALA A 138 5.34 3.22 4.48
N GLU A 139 5.51 1.93 4.19
CA GLU A 139 6.66 1.15 4.65
C GLU A 139 8.00 1.71 4.18
N LEU A 140 8.08 2.34 3.00
CA LEU A 140 9.30 3.05 2.59
C LEU A 140 9.73 4.08 3.65
N VAL A 141 8.76 4.89 4.08
CA VAL A 141 8.96 5.97 5.04
C VAL A 141 9.29 5.39 6.42
N TYR A 142 8.58 4.34 6.84
CA TYR A 142 8.77 3.73 8.15
C TYR A 142 10.09 2.96 8.24
N PHE A 143 10.45 2.19 7.22
CA PHE A 143 11.71 1.46 7.18
C PHE A 143 12.91 2.40 7.09
N ASN A 144 12.83 3.50 6.34
CA ASN A 144 13.88 4.53 6.37
C ASN A 144 14.02 5.19 7.76
N TYR A 145 12.96 5.19 8.57
CA TYR A 145 13.03 5.64 9.96
C TYR A 145 13.64 4.58 10.89
N PHE A 146 13.23 3.31 10.79
CA PHE A 146 13.69 2.22 11.66
C PHE A 146 15.12 1.76 11.34
N LEU A 147 15.45 1.62 10.05
CA LEU A 147 16.62 0.92 9.53
C LEU A 147 17.57 1.90 8.82
N LYS A 148 18.10 2.85 9.58
CA LYS A 148 19.01 3.90 9.06
C LYS A 148 20.39 3.39 8.66
N ILE A 149 20.81 2.27 9.25
CA ILE A 149 22.14 1.68 9.07
C ILE A 149 21.96 0.22 8.64
N PRO A 150 22.62 -0.21 7.56
CA PRO A 150 23.48 0.59 6.69
C PRO A 150 22.70 1.49 5.71
N LYS A 151 23.28 2.64 5.35
CA LYS A 151 22.65 3.66 4.47
C LYS A 151 22.15 3.02 3.16
N TYR A 152 20.93 3.39 2.77
CA TYR A 152 20.17 2.92 1.60
C TYR A 152 19.68 1.46 1.63
N LEU A 153 20.03 0.64 2.63
CA LEU A 153 19.62 -0.77 2.61
C LEU A 153 18.09 -0.91 2.63
N ALA A 154 17.44 -0.28 3.60
CA ALA A 154 15.99 -0.30 3.73
C ALA A 154 15.30 0.19 2.45
N THR A 155 15.79 1.30 1.89
CA THR A 155 15.29 1.92 0.67
C THR A 155 15.41 0.98 -0.54
N CYS A 156 16.58 0.35 -0.73
CA CYS A 156 16.82 -0.56 -1.84
C CYS A 156 16.02 -1.86 -1.70
N VAL A 157 16.05 -2.46 -0.50
CA VAL A 157 15.33 -3.71 -0.23
C VAL A 157 13.83 -3.53 -0.47
N PHE A 158 13.22 -2.53 0.19
CA PHE A 158 11.80 -2.24 -0.02
C PHE A 158 11.51 -1.77 -1.44
N GLY A 159 12.30 -0.85 -1.97
CA GLY A 159 12.04 -0.23 -3.26
C GLY A 159 12.05 -1.22 -4.42
N VAL A 160 13.05 -2.12 -4.45
CA VAL A 160 13.16 -3.16 -5.48
C VAL A 160 12.12 -4.25 -5.25
N SER A 161 11.87 -4.70 -4.01
CA SER A 161 10.83 -5.70 -3.76
C SER A 161 9.44 -5.18 -4.08
N PHE A 162 9.14 -3.93 -3.75
CA PHE A 162 7.86 -3.28 -4.05
C PHE A 162 7.70 -3.03 -5.55
N LEU A 163 8.79 -2.81 -6.29
CA LEU A 163 8.73 -2.71 -7.75
C LEU A 163 8.13 -3.99 -8.35
N VAL A 164 8.58 -5.15 -7.88
CA VAL A 164 8.13 -6.48 -8.35
C VAL A 164 6.76 -6.82 -7.77
N PHE A 165 6.62 -6.85 -6.44
CA PHE A 165 5.41 -7.33 -5.78
C PHE A 165 4.29 -6.28 -5.70
N GLY A 166 4.58 -4.98 -5.75
CA GLY A 166 3.57 -3.91 -5.76
C GLY A 166 2.89 -3.77 -7.14
N ASN A 167 2.30 -4.86 -7.64
CA ASN A 167 1.70 -4.98 -8.98
C ASN A 167 0.21 -5.40 -8.91
N THR A 168 -0.49 -5.30 -10.03
CA THR A 168 -1.93 -5.66 -10.13
C THR A 168 -2.18 -6.95 -10.91
N ALA A 169 -1.15 -7.75 -11.20
CA ALA A 169 -1.23 -8.89 -12.11
C ALA A 169 -2.26 -9.94 -11.66
N THR A 170 -2.23 -10.32 -10.37
CA THR A 170 -3.17 -11.30 -9.79
C THR A 170 -4.61 -10.83 -9.93
N ASN A 171 -4.91 -9.57 -9.58
CA ASN A 171 -6.26 -9.03 -9.69
C ASN A 171 -6.71 -8.77 -11.14
N SER A 172 -5.77 -8.52 -12.06
CA SER A 172 -6.07 -8.42 -13.50
C SER A 172 -6.40 -9.79 -14.11
N VAL A 173 -5.66 -10.84 -13.75
CA VAL A 173 -5.97 -12.23 -14.14
C VAL A 173 -7.32 -12.66 -13.57
N ALA A 174 -7.55 -12.37 -12.29
CA ALA A 174 -8.83 -12.58 -11.64
C ALA A 174 -9.97 -11.89 -12.42
N PHE A 175 -9.84 -10.59 -12.71
CA PHE A 175 -10.83 -9.86 -13.49
C PHE A 175 -11.12 -10.56 -14.83
N ALA A 176 -10.07 -10.97 -15.56
CA ALA A 176 -10.22 -11.63 -16.84
C ALA A 176 -11.01 -12.94 -16.75
N VAL A 177 -10.67 -13.82 -15.81
CA VAL A 177 -11.39 -15.10 -15.65
C VAL A 177 -12.84 -14.86 -15.20
N ALA A 178 -13.08 -13.90 -14.31
CA ALA A 178 -14.43 -13.56 -13.87
C ALA A 178 -15.30 -12.99 -15.01
N VAL A 179 -14.72 -12.20 -15.92
CA VAL A 179 -15.40 -11.72 -17.14
C VAL A 179 -15.73 -12.88 -18.07
N LEU A 180 -14.82 -13.82 -18.26
CA LEU A 180 -15.05 -15.00 -19.12
C LEU A 180 -16.15 -15.90 -18.52
N GLN A 181 -16.15 -16.10 -17.20
CA GLN A 181 -17.23 -16.77 -16.48
C GLN A 181 -18.57 -16.04 -16.65
N ALA A 182 -18.57 -14.70 -16.53
CA ALA A 182 -19.77 -13.88 -16.74
C ALA A 182 -20.35 -14.04 -18.15
N ALA A 183 -19.45 -14.18 -19.14
CA ALA A 183 -19.80 -14.33 -20.55
C ALA A 183 -20.11 -15.78 -20.97
N GLY A 184 -19.99 -16.77 -20.06
CA GLY A 184 -20.12 -18.19 -20.41
C GLY A 184 -19.05 -18.65 -21.42
N SER A 185 -17.89 -18.01 -21.45
CA SER A 185 -16.82 -18.28 -22.40
C SER A 185 -15.71 -19.12 -21.79
N ILE A 186 -15.16 -20.04 -22.58
CA ILE A 186 -14.01 -20.87 -22.19
C ILE A 186 -12.79 -19.97 -21.93
N ALA A 187 -12.16 -20.17 -20.78
CA ALA A 187 -10.99 -19.43 -20.32
C ALA A 187 -9.70 -19.96 -20.95
N SER A 188 -9.37 -19.50 -22.17
CA SER A 188 -8.09 -19.80 -22.79
C SER A 188 -6.99 -18.84 -22.34
N PRO A 189 -5.71 -19.26 -22.28
CA PRO A 189 -4.60 -18.39 -21.87
C PRO A 189 -4.54 -17.05 -22.63
N GLU A 190 -4.82 -17.06 -23.94
CA GLU A 190 -4.78 -15.87 -24.79
C GLU A 190 -5.88 -14.87 -24.41
N LYS A 191 -7.10 -15.36 -24.16
CA LYS A 191 -8.22 -14.52 -23.70
C LYS A 191 -7.94 -13.92 -22.34
N ILE A 192 -7.41 -14.71 -21.40
CA ILE A 192 -7.06 -14.25 -20.05
C ILE A 192 -6.01 -13.14 -20.14
N VAL A 193 -4.92 -13.37 -20.89
CA VAL A 193 -3.85 -12.37 -21.08
C VAL A 193 -4.40 -11.10 -21.71
N GLY A 194 -5.19 -11.21 -22.79
CA GLY A 194 -5.76 -10.06 -23.49
C GLY A 194 -6.63 -9.19 -22.58
N ILE A 195 -7.57 -9.79 -21.85
CA ILE A 195 -8.47 -9.05 -20.95
C ILE A 195 -7.70 -8.49 -19.74
N ALA A 196 -6.75 -9.24 -19.17
CA ALA A 196 -5.96 -8.79 -18.02
C ALA A 196 -5.06 -7.60 -18.37
N ILE A 197 -4.39 -7.62 -19.53
CA ILE A 197 -3.60 -6.49 -20.03
C ILE A 197 -4.50 -5.30 -20.37
N ALA A 198 -5.69 -5.53 -20.93
CA ALA A 198 -6.66 -4.46 -21.19
C ALA A 198 -7.09 -3.76 -19.89
N ALA A 199 -7.38 -4.51 -18.82
CA ALA A 199 -7.73 -3.98 -17.51
C ALA A 199 -6.58 -3.16 -16.88
N ASN A 200 -5.35 -3.69 -16.93
CA ASN A 200 -4.14 -3.00 -16.45
C ASN A 200 -3.90 -1.69 -17.23
N THR A 201 -4.03 -1.74 -18.56
CA THR A 201 -3.86 -0.60 -19.46
C THR A 201 -4.91 0.47 -19.19
N PHE A 202 -6.19 0.09 -19.10
CA PHE A 202 -7.29 0.99 -18.76
C PHE A 202 -7.01 1.70 -17.43
N SER A 203 -6.61 0.97 -16.39
CA SER A 203 -6.32 1.56 -15.09
C SER A 203 -5.14 2.53 -15.11
N CYS A 204 -4.07 2.22 -15.83
CA CYS A 204 -2.90 3.11 -15.94
C CYS A 204 -3.23 4.37 -16.76
N LEU A 205 -4.01 4.24 -17.83
CA LEU A 205 -4.48 5.38 -18.62
C LEU A 205 -5.42 6.27 -17.81
N LEU A 206 -6.38 5.68 -17.08
CA LEU A 206 -7.29 6.42 -16.21
C LEU A 206 -6.53 7.34 -15.24
N HIS A 207 -5.56 6.80 -14.51
CA HIS A 207 -4.81 7.54 -13.50
C HIS A 207 -3.73 8.47 -14.05
N SER A 208 -3.34 8.30 -15.30
CA SER A 208 -2.43 9.22 -16.00
C SER A 208 -3.19 10.38 -16.66
N MET A 209 -4.42 10.16 -17.10
CA MET A 209 -5.23 11.17 -17.81
C MET A 209 -6.13 11.99 -16.88
N SER A 210 -6.71 11.41 -15.82
CA SER A 210 -7.61 12.15 -14.93
C SER A 210 -7.67 11.61 -13.50
N ARG A 211 -7.19 12.43 -12.56
CA ARG A 211 -7.35 12.21 -11.12
C ARG A 211 -8.82 12.26 -10.68
N LYS A 212 -9.61 13.20 -11.22
CA LYS A 212 -11.04 13.35 -10.84
C LYS A 212 -11.84 12.10 -11.16
N TRP A 213 -11.69 11.55 -12.37
CA TRP A 213 -12.35 10.31 -12.76
C TRP A 213 -11.85 9.12 -11.94
N GLY A 214 -10.55 9.07 -11.63
CA GLY A 214 -10.00 8.06 -10.71
C GLY A 214 -10.65 8.08 -9.32
N ILE A 215 -10.86 9.26 -8.73
CA ILE A 215 -11.53 9.41 -7.42
C ILE A 215 -13.02 9.07 -7.53
N TRP A 216 -13.71 9.53 -8.58
CA TRP A 216 -15.13 9.21 -8.79
C TRP A 216 -15.35 7.70 -8.93
N LEU A 217 -14.54 7.04 -9.77
CA LEU A 217 -14.64 5.60 -9.99
C LEU A 217 -14.28 4.80 -8.73
N ASN A 218 -13.28 5.26 -7.95
CA ASN A 218 -13.01 4.73 -6.62
C ASN A 218 -14.25 4.80 -5.72
N ASN A 219 -14.91 5.95 -5.64
CA ASN A 219 -16.09 6.12 -4.80
C ASN A 219 -17.25 5.22 -5.22
N LEU A 220 -17.52 5.15 -6.53
CA LEU A 220 -18.57 4.29 -7.10
C LEU A 220 -18.28 2.81 -6.81
N LEU A 221 -17.12 2.31 -7.22
CA LEU A 221 -16.77 0.89 -7.06
C LEU A 221 -16.64 0.49 -5.60
N GLY A 222 -16.10 1.37 -4.74
CA GLY A 222 -15.99 1.10 -3.31
C GLY A 222 -17.37 0.94 -2.65
N SER A 223 -18.33 1.78 -3.05
CA SER A 223 -19.72 1.69 -2.57
C SER A 223 -20.42 0.43 -3.08
N LEU A 224 -20.28 0.13 -4.38
CA LEU A 224 -20.87 -1.07 -4.98
C LEU A 224 -20.30 -2.36 -4.36
N LYS A 225 -19.00 -2.40 -4.06
CA LYS A 225 -18.35 -3.56 -3.45
C LYS A 225 -18.74 -3.77 -2.00
N LEU A 226 -18.95 -2.68 -1.26
CA LEU A 226 -19.53 -2.78 0.08
C LEU A 226 -20.97 -3.32 0.01
N LEU A 227 -21.81 -2.72 -0.86
CA LEU A 227 -23.20 -3.15 -1.07
C LEU A 227 -23.28 -4.62 -1.50
N MET A 228 -22.40 -5.05 -2.39
CA MET A 228 -22.27 -6.43 -2.86
C MET A 228 -22.12 -7.42 -1.71
N LEU A 229 -21.20 -7.19 -0.76
CA LEU A 229 -21.05 -8.07 0.41
C LEU A 229 -22.27 -8.03 1.34
N VAL A 230 -22.85 -6.85 1.55
CA VAL A 230 -24.09 -6.71 2.34
C VAL A 230 -25.22 -7.52 1.72
N VAL A 231 -25.41 -7.43 0.40
CA VAL A 231 -26.40 -8.20 -0.34
C VAL A 231 -26.12 -9.69 -0.22
N MET A 232 -24.87 -10.14 -0.41
CA MET A 232 -24.51 -11.55 -0.21
C MET A 232 -24.84 -12.03 1.21
N ILE A 233 -24.60 -11.23 2.23
CA ILE A 233 -24.96 -11.56 3.62
C ILE A 233 -26.48 -11.69 3.78
N ILE A 234 -27.26 -10.76 3.22
CA ILE A 234 -28.73 -10.81 3.25
C ILE A 234 -29.25 -12.08 2.56
N PHE A 235 -28.72 -12.42 1.38
CA PHE A 235 -29.07 -13.67 0.69
C PHE A 235 -28.67 -14.90 1.52
N GLY A 236 -27.48 -14.90 2.10
CA GLY A 236 -27.02 -16.02 2.93
C GLY A 236 -27.90 -16.25 4.15
N LEU A 237 -28.35 -15.17 4.81
CA LEU A 237 -29.28 -15.26 5.94
C LEU A 237 -30.69 -15.69 5.50
N SER A 238 -31.17 -15.20 4.36
CA SER A 238 -32.51 -15.50 3.84
C SER A 238 -32.65 -16.94 3.35
N PHE A 239 -31.57 -17.50 2.78
CA PHE A 239 -31.53 -18.85 2.23
C PHE A 239 -30.69 -19.80 3.09
N LEU A 240 -30.55 -19.50 4.38
CA LEU A 240 -29.80 -20.32 5.33
C LEU A 240 -30.30 -21.78 5.28
N ASP A 241 -29.37 -22.72 5.16
CA ASP A 241 -29.68 -24.14 5.25
C ASP A 241 -29.49 -24.61 6.69
N ARG A 242 -30.58 -24.75 7.43
CA ARG A 242 -30.51 -25.15 8.85
C ARG A 242 -29.88 -26.52 9.04
N SER A 243 -30.12 -27.46 8.13
CA SER A 243 -29.56 -28.81 8.25
C SER A 243 -28.03 -28.81 8.12
N VAL A 244 -27.51 -28.04 7.17
CA VAL A 244 -26.06 -27.86 6.99
C VAL A 244 -25.47 -27.06 8.15
N SER A 245 -26.14 -25.97 8.55
CA SER A 245 -25.70 -25.14 9.67
C SER A 245 -25.61 -25.95 10.97
N ASP A 246 -26.64 -26.72 11.32
CA ASP A 246 -26.67 -27.52 12.55
C ASP A 246 -25.56 -28.58 12.53
N ALA A 247 -25.31 -29.21 11.38
CA ALA A 247 -24.23 -30.19 11.23
C ALA A 247 -22.82 -29.58 11.27
N ASN A 248 -22.61 -28.41 10.66
CA ASN A 248 -21.30 -27.77 10.57
C ASN A 248 -20.92 -27.00 11.84
N PHE A 249 -21.90 -26.48 12.58
CA PHE A 249 -21.72 -25.72 13.82
C PHE A 249 -21.99 -26.53 15.10
N ASP A 250 -22.20 -27.84 14.99
CA ASP A 250 -22.26 -28.71 16.17
C ASP A 250 -20.93 -28.64 16.95
N SER A 251 -21.01 -28.16 18.18
CA SER A 251 -19.86 -28.01 19.09
C SER A 251 -19.08 -29.31 19.30
N ALA A 252 -19.73 -30.47 19.19
CA ALA A 252 -19.08 -31.77 19.34
C ALA A 252 -18.23 -32.15 18.11
N THR A 253 -18.55 -31.63 16.92
CA THR A 253 -17.91 -32.06 15.66
C THR A 253 -17.24 -30.93 14.87
N ALA A 254 -17.44 -29.66 15.22
CA ALA A 254 -16.86 -28.50 14.52
C ALA A 254 -15.32 -28.51 14.46
N PHE A 255 -14.68 -29.13 15.46
CA PHE A 255 -13.23 -29.32 15.56
C PHE A 255 -12.79 -30.79 15.35
N SER A 256 -13.70 -31.64 14.88
CA SER A 256 -13.36 -33.04 14.58
C SER A 256 -12.29 -33.13 13.50
N LYS A 257 -11.39 -34.09 13.65
CA LYS A 257 -10.36 -34.36 12.65
C LYS A 257 -10.94 -35.27 11.56
N THR A 258 -10.56 -35.02 10.32
CA THR A 258 -10.74 -35.94 9.20
C THR A 258 -9.42 -36.69 8.94
N PRO A 259 -9.43 -37.77 8.14
CA PRO A 259 -8.20 -38.42 7.70
C PRO A 259 -7.23 -37.50 6.94
N LYS A 260 -7.73 -36.37 6.43
CA LYS A 260 -6.95 -35.36 5.72
C LYS A 260 -6.54 -34.18 6.61
N THR A 261 -6.88 -34.16 7.89
CA THR A 261 -6.46 -33.07 8.80
C THR A 261 -4.93 -32.97 8.84
N PRO A 262 -4.34 -31.76 8.74
CA PRO A 262 -2.90 -31.61 8.80
C PRO A 262 -2.30 -32.14 10.09
N THR A 263 -1.21 -32.90 9.97
CA THR A 263 -0.39 -33.31 11.11
C THR A 263 0.71 -32.29 11.42
N GLY A 264 1.14 -31.54 10.40
CA GLY A 264 2.17 -30.49 10.50
C GLY A 264 1.61 -29.07 10.47
N VAL A 265 2.52 -28.09 10.55
CA VAL A 265 2.18 -26.66 10.60
C VAL A 265 2.07 -25.99 9.22
N TYR A 266 2.55 -26.64 8.15
CA TYR A 266 2.58 -26.07 6.80
C TYR A 266 1.21 -25.59 6.32
N ARG A 267 0.21 -26.47 6.33
CA ARG A 267 -1.12 -26.18 5.79
C ARG A 267 -1.82 -25.09 6.59
N TYR A 268 -1.59 -25.03 7.89
CA TYR A 268 -2.04 -23.91 8.71
C TYR A 268 -1.32 -22.60 8.35
N ALA A 269 -0.01 -22.64 8.09
CA ALA A 269 0.74 -21.47 7.63
C ALA A 269 0.26 -20.99 6.26
N GLU A 270 0.04 -21.91 5.31
CA GLU A 270 -0.50 -21.59 3.98
C GLU A 270 -1.91 -20.99 4.10
N ALA A 271 -2.79 -21.61 4.90
CA ALA A 271 -4.12 -21.06 5.19
C ALA A 271 -4.05 -19.63 5.76
N LEU A 272 -3.15 -19.38 6.71
CA LEU A 272 -2.98 -18.05 7.30
C LEU A 272 -2.45 -17.03 6.29
N ILE A 273 -1.54 -17.39 5.39
CA ILE A 273 -1.07 -16.49 4.32
C ILE A 273 -2.25 -16.15 3.39
N TYR A 274 -3.08 -17.13 3.05
CA TYR A 274 -4.30 -16.89 2.27
C TYR A 274 -5.34 -16.06 3.03
N VAL A 275 -5.41 -16.12 4.37
CA VAL A 275 -6.21 -15.19 5.18
C VAL A 275 -5.63 -13.78 5.14
N VAL A 276 -4.32 -13.62 5.25
CA VAL A 276 -3.66 -12.30 5.25
C VAL A 276 -3.88 -11.57 3.94
N PHE A 277 -3.84 -12.27 2.80
CA PHE A 277 -3.98 -11.68 1.48
C PHE A 277 -5.20 -10.73 1.30
N PRO A 278 -6.47 -11.13 1.58
CA PRO A 278 -7.61 -10.23 1.49
C PRO A 278 -7.60 -9.12 2.55
N PHE A 279 -6.97 -9.34 3.71
CA PHE A 279 -6.84 -8.34 4.75
C PHE A 279 -5.74 -7.30 4.49
N GLY A 280 -4.72 -7.65 3.68
CA GLY A 280 -3.53 -6.83 3.38
C GLY A 280 -3.82 -5.44 2.80
N GLY A 281 -5.08 -5.10 2.50
CA GLY A 281 -5.48 -3.76 2.09
C GLY A 281 -5.65 -2.73 3.22
N PHE A 282 -5.61 -3.13 4.50
CA PHE A 282 -5.95 -2.24 5.61
C PHE A 282 -5.03 -1.00 5.73
N HIS A 283 -3.77 -1.11 5.29
CA HIS A 283 -2.77 -0.05 5.42
C HIS A 283 -2.66 0.84 4.17
N GLN A 284 -3.44 0.60 3.11
CA GLN A 284 -3.29 1.31 1.82
C GLN A 284 -3.43 2.83 1.90
N ALA A 285 -4.24 3.33 2.83
CA ALA A 285 -4.39 4.77 3.02
C ALA A 285 -3.03 5.44 3.38
N ASN A 286 -2.08 4.69 3.96
CA ASN A 286 -0.72 5.18 4.20
C ASN A 286 0.10 5.42 2.93
N TYR A 287 -0.23 4.76 1.81
CA TYR A 287 0.44 4.99 0.52
C TYR A 287 0.12 6.35 -0.08
N VAL A 288 -1.01 6.95 0.29
CA VAL A 288 -1.47 8.23 -0.23
C VAL A 288 -1.82 9.20 0.90
N LEU A 289 -1.16 9.04 2.04
CA LEU A 289 -1.49 9.75 3.27
C LEU A 289 -1.39 11.27 3.14
N ALA A 290 -0.41 11.75 2.35
CA ALA A 290 -0.27 13.19 2.07
C ALA A 290 -1.42 13.74 1.21
N GLU A 291 -2.13 12.87 0.47
CA GLU A 291 -3.27 13.28 -0.35
C GLU A 291 -4.60 13.29 0.42
N ILE A 292 -4.63 12.81 1.67
CA ILE A 292 -5.82 12.81 2.52
C ILE A 292 -6.08 14.22 3.05
N LYS A 293 -7.34 14.66 2.98
CA LYS A 293 -7.78 15.92 3.55
C LYS A 293 -7.69 15.87 5.07
N ASP A 294 -7.00 16.82 5.70
CA ASP A 294 -6.78 16.88 7.16
C ASP A 294 -6.44 15.49 7.76
N PRO A 295 -5.26 14.94 7.40
CA PRO A 295 -4.91 13.56 7.74
C PRO A 295 -4.89 13.32 9.26
N ARG A 296 -4.53 14.31 10.07
CA ARG A 296 -4.50 14.17 11.54
C ARG A 296 -5.87 13.87 12.13
N ARG A 297 -6.94 14.42 11.55
CA ARG A 297 -8.31 14.18 11.99
C ARG A 297 -8.97 13.00 11.27
N ASN A 298 -8.84 12.96 9.95
CA ASN A 298 -9.65 12.08 9.13
C ASN A 298 -9.03 10.69 8.95
N PHE A 299 -7.70 10.57 8.91
CA PHE A 299 -7.03 9.31 8.60
C PHE A 299 -7.34 8.23 9.64
N ALA A 300 -7.13 8.54 10.93
CA ALA A 300 -7.33 7.57 12.01
C ALA A 300 -8.78 7.09 12.08
N TRP A 301 -9.74 8.01 12.21
CA TRP A 301 -11.16 7.68 12.32
C TRP A 301 -11.68 6.91 11.10
N THR A 302 -11.38 7.41 9.89
CA THR A 302 -11.88 6.80 8.66
C THR A 302 -11.29 5.42 8.43
N SER A 303 -10.00 5.24 8.72
CA SER A 303 -9.35 3.93 8.57
C SER A 303 -9.87 2.93 9.59
N SER A 304 -10.04 3.35 10.85
CA SER A 304 -10.68 2.51 11.89
C SER A 304 -12.07 2.05 11.50
N LEU A 305 -12.94 2.97 11.04
CA LEU A 305 -14.30 2.63 10.63
C LEU A 305 -14.29 1.72 9.40
N GLY A 306 -13.54 2.09 8.35
CA GLY A 306 -13.51 1.35 7.09
C GLY A 306 -12.98 -0.08 7.27
N VAL A 307 -11.85 -0.24 7.97
CA VAL A 307 -11.26 -1.55 8.23
C VAL A 307 -12.14 -2.37 9.17
N GLY A 308 -12.71 -1.75 10.22
CA GLY A 308 -13.64 -2.43 11.13
C GLY A 308 -14.87 -3.00 10.41
N VAL A 309 -15.50 -2.21 9.54
CA VAL A 309 -16.63 -2.67 8.71
C VAL A 309 -16.24 -3.86 7.84
N VAL A 310 -15.10 -3.80 7.14
CA VAL A 310 -14.65 -4.91 6.29
C VAL A 310 -14.33 -6.16 7.11
N CYS A 311 -13.69 -6.02 8.27
CA CYS A 311 -13.41 -7.15 9.16
C CYS A 311 -14.70 -7.86 9.58
N THR A 312 -15.73 -7.11 9.97
CA THR A 312 -17.04 -7.68 10.32
C THR A 312 -17.65 -8.40 9.12
N LEU A 313 -17.67 -7.77 7.94
CA LEU A 313 -18.23 -8.38 6.73
C LEU A 313 -17.50 -9.66 6.32
N PHE A 314 -16.17 -9.68 6.42
CA PHE A 314 -15.36 -10.86 6.10
C PHE A 314 -15.60 -12.01 7.07
N MET A 315 -15.74 -11.71 8.37
CA MET A 315 -16.09 -12.75 9.33
C MET A 315 -17.49 -13.31 9.05
N THR A 316 -18.48 -12.43 8.86
CA THR A 316 -19.86 -12.84 8.60
C THR A 316 -20.00 -13.67 7.33
N ILE A 317 -19.35 -13.28 6.22
CA ILE A 317 -19.46 -14.05 4.98
C ILE A 317 -18.82 -15.44 5.08
N ASN A 318 -17.69 -15.57 5.81
CA ASN A 318 -17.07 -16.88 6.03
C ASN A 318 -17.91 -17.78 6.93
N ILE A 319 -18.59 -17.21 7.93
CA ILE A 319 -19.59 -17.94 8.73
C ILE A 319 -20.72 -18.41 7.81
N LEU A 320 -21.23 -17.56 6.92
CA LEU A 320 -22.30 -17.93 6.00
C LEU A 320 -21.88 -18.97 4.95
N TYR A 321 -20.63 -18.94 4.48
CA TYR A 321 -20.10 -20.03 3.66
C TYR A 321 -20.17 -21.37 4.39
N ALA A 322 -19.73 -21.41 5.66
CA ALA A 322 -19.83 -22.60 6.50
C ALA A 322 -21.27 -22.98 6.86
N ALA A 323 -22.20 -22.03 6.91
CA ALA A 323 -23.59 -22.31 7.27
C ALA A 323 -24.44 -22.84 6.11
N ILE A 324 -24.00 -22.63 4.88
CA ILE A 324 -24.78 -22.96 3.68
C ILE A 324 -24.15 -24.10 2.89
N ILE A 325 -22.82 -24.22 2.90
CA ILE A 325 -22.09 -25.21 2.10
C ILE A 325 -21.71 -26.39 3.02
N PRO A 326 -22.11 -27.64 2.68
CA PRO A 326 -21.72 -28.83 3.43
C PRO A 326 -20.20 -28.93 3.58
N LYS A 327 -19.72 -29.38 4.75
CA LYS A 327 -18.28 -29.49 5.03
C LYS A 327 -17.55 -30.41 4.06
N GLU A 328 -18.23 -31.43 3.53
CA GLU A 328 -17.70 -32.36 2.55
C GLU A 328 -17.29 -31.63 1.27
N VAL A 329 -18.11 -30.67 0.83
CA VAL A 329 -17.81 -29.81 -0.31
C VAL A 329 -16.74 -28.79 0.07
N LEU A 330 -16.83 -28.13 1.23
CA LEU A 330 -15.82 -27.14 1.66
C LEU A 330 -14.41 -27.71 1.78
N PHE A 331 -14.28 -29.01 2.04
CA PHE A 331 -13.01 -29.70 2.24
C PHE A 331 -12.44 -30.31 0.95
N GLU A 332 -13.11 -30.13 -0.19
CA GLU A 332 -12.60 -30.54 -1.49
C GLU A 332 -11.55 -29.56 -2.02
N PRO A 333 -10.45 -30.06 -2.61
CA PRO A 333 -9.50 -29.20 -3.26
C PRO A 333 -10.15 -28.59 -4.48
N GLY A 334 -10.04 -27.28 -4.60
CA GLY A 334 -10.38 -26.60 -5.83
C GLY A 334 -11.80 -26.04 -5.93
N VAL A 335 -12.54 -26.00 -4.82
CA VAL A 335 -13.93 -25.53 -4.85
C VAL A 335 -14.00 -24.03 -5.11
N ASP A 336 -14.88 -23.65 -6.04
CA ASP A 336 -15.34 -22.27 -6.18
C ASP A 336 -16.39 -21.95 -5.11
N ILE A 337 -15.91 -21.55 -3.93
CA ILE A 337 -16.78 -21.31 -2.78
C ILE A 337 -17.81 -20.21 -3.02
N ALA A 338 -17.47 -19.20 -3.83
CA ALA A 338 -18.41 -18.13 -4.15
C ALA A 338 -19.48 -18.61 -5.13
N LEU A 339 -19.12 -19.38 -6.15
CA LEU A 339 -20.11 -19.96 -7.05
C LEU A 339 -21.02 -20.96 -6.35
N GLU A 340 -20.47 -21.81 -5.47
CA GLU A 340 -21.23 -22.76 -4.67
C GLU A 340 -22.22 -22.05 -3.74
N PHE A 341 -21.79 -20.97 -3.09
CA PHE A 341 -22.69 -20.11 -2.32
C PHE A 341 -23.82 -19.55 -3.17
N PHE A 342 -23.54 -19.09 -4.39
CA PHE A 342 -24.55 -18.54 -5.30
C PHE A 342 -25.55 -19.60 -5.76
N PHE A 343 -25.11 -20.81 -6.10
CA PHE A 343 -26.02 -21.91 -6.44
C PHE A 343 -26.96 -22.26 -5.29
N ARG A 344 -26.45 -22.26 -4.05
CA ARG A 344 -27.25 -22.57 -2.86
C ARG A 344 -28.13 -21.42 -2.35
N THR A 345 -27.92 -20.20 -2.84
CA THR A 345 -28.70 -19.02 -2.46
C THR A 345 -29.52 -18.50 -3.65
N VAL A 346 -28.89 -17.72 -4.54
CA VAL A 346 -29.52 -17.13 -5.73
C VAL A 346 -30.13 -18.20 -6.65
N GLY A 347 -29.49 -19.37 -6.77
CA GLY A 347 -29.99 -20.50 -7.55
C GLY A 347 -31.31 -21.09 -7.06
N ARG A 348 -31.71 -20.83 -5.80
CA ARG A 348 -33.05 -21.19 -5.29
C ARG A 348 -34.15 -20.30 -5.86
N ILE A 349 -33.81 -19.10 -6.34
CA ILE A 349 -34.75 -18.15 -6.96
C ILE A 349 -34.65 -18.21 -8.49
N ALA A 350 -33.43 -18.31 -9.01
CA ALA A 350 -33.15 -18.35 -10.43
C ALA A 350 -32.86 -19.79 -10.88
N PRO A 351 -33.78 -20.44 -11.62
CA PRO A 351 -33.66 -21.86 -11.97
C PRO A 351 -32.59 -22.15 -13.04
N ASP A 352 -32.13 -21.11 -13.75
CA ASP A 352 -31.12 -21.23 -14.81
C ASP A 352 -29.70 -21.15 -14.20
N PRO A 353 -28.94 -22.26 -14.16
CA PRO A 353 -27.62 -22.29 -13.54
C PRO A 353 -26.59 -21.42 -14.29
N ASP A 354 -26.77 -21.20 -15.59
CA ASP A 354 -25.85 -20.38 -16.38
C ASP A 354 -26.01 -18.90 -16.03
N ARG A 355 -27.24 -18.44 -15.74
CA ARG A 355 -27.48 -17.08 -15.22
C ARG A 355 -26.87 -16.88 -13.83
N VAL A 356 -26.95 -17.89 -12.96
CA VAL A 356 -26.34 -17.83 -11.62
C VAL A 356 -24.82 -17.74 -11.74
N ARG A 357 -24.21 -18.55 -12.61
CA ARG A 357 -22.78 -18.50 -12.91
C ARG A 357 -22.38 -17.14 -13.49
N ALA A 358 -23.17 -16.61 -14.41
CA ALA A 358 -22.93 -15.32 -15.03
C ALA A 358 -22.99 -14.17 -14.00
N ALA A 359 -23.99 -14.18 -13.12
CA ALA A 359 -24.15 -13.20 -12.05
C ALA A 359 -22.97 -13.22 -11.05
N CYS A 360 -22.54 -14.42 -10.63
CA CYS A 360 -21.36 -14.58 -9.78
C CYS A 360 -20.09 -14.05 -10.48
N GLY A 361 -19.90 -14.41 -11.75
CA GLY A 361 -18.78 -13.92 -12.57
C GLY A 361 -18.76 -12.39 -12.68
N ALA A 362 -19.89 -11.76 -13.01
CA ALA A 362 -20.00 -10.31 -13.16
C ALA A 362 -19.68 -9.57 -11.85
N LEU A 363 -20.17 -10.09 -10.73
CA LEU A 363 -19.92 -9.55 -9.39
C LEU A 363 -18.44 -9.66 -8.99
N ARG A 364 -17.82 -10.81 -9.25
CA ARG A 364 -16.38 -11.01 -9.02
C ARG A 364 -15.53 -10.12 -9.92
N ALA A 365 -15.93 -9.94 -11.18
CA ALA A 365 -15.26 -9.02 -12.11
C ALA A 365 -15.33 -7.58 -11.60
N LEU A 366 -16.50 -7.11 -11.16
CA LEU A 366 -16.67 -5.78 -10.56
C LEU A 366 -15.76 -5.60 -9.33
N SER A 367 -15.66 -6.62 -8.48
CA SER A 367 -14.76 -6.60 -7.33
C SER A 367 -13.29 -6.52 -7.76
N ALA A 368 -12.85 -7.39 -8.67
CA ALA A 368 -11.47 -7.46 -9.12
C ALA A 368 -10.99 -6.15 -9.79
N ILE A 369 -11.80 -5.58 -10.69
CA ILE A 369 -11.44 -4.33 -11.39
C ILE A 369 -11.34 -3.14 -10.43
N GLY A 370 -12.21 -3.06 -9.41
CA GLY A 370 -12.10 -2.04 -8.37
C GLY A 370 -10.78 -2.11 -7.60
N ASN A 371 -10.26 -3.33 -7.36
CA ASN A 371 -8.94 -3.51 -6.76
C ASN A 371 -7.82 -3.06 -7.70
N VAL A 372 -7.86 -3.47 -8.97
CA VAL A 372 -6.88 -3.05 -9.99
C VAL A 372 -6.80 -1.51 -10.07
N ILE A 373 -7.95 -0.84 -10.13
CA ILE A 373 -8.03 0.63 -10.21
C ILE A 373 -7.41 1.29 -8.98
N VAL A 374 -7.80 0.88 -7.76
CA VAL A 374 -7.31 1.55 -6.55
C VAL A 374 -5.85 1.21 -6.25
N PHE A 375 -5.41 -0.02 -6.53
CA PHE A 375 -4.04 -0.42 -6.26
C PHE A 375 -3.08 0.21 -7.27
N THR A 376 -3.47 0.34 -8.54
CA THR A 376 -2.70 1.11 -9.54
C THR A 376 -2.50 2.56 -9.07
N PHE A 377 -3.55 3.20 -8.57
CA PHE A 377 -3.47 4.58 -8.03
C PHE A 377 -2.41 4.68 -6.93
N THR A 378 -2.52 3.86 -5.90
CA THR A 378 -1.67 3.90 -4.70
C THR A 378 -0.25 3.39 -4.97
N ALA A 379 -0.09 2.28 -5.70
CA ALA A 379 1.22 1.70 -6.01
C ALA A 379 2.08 2.61 -6.90
N ALA A 380 1.47 3.41 -7.78
CA ALA A 380 2.20 4.41 -8.56
C ALA A 380 2.80 5.51 -7.66
N ARG A 381 2.09 5.93 -6.59
CA ARG A 381 2.63 6.91 -5.62
C ARG A 381 3.80 6.31 -4.85
N VAL A 382 3.70 5.07 -4.41
CA VAL A 382 4.82 4.41 -3.71
C VAL A 382 6.04 4.28 -4.63
N LYS A 383 5.85 3.87 -5.89
CA LYS A 383 6.96 3.85 -6.87
C LYS A 383 7.58 5.23 -7.08
N GLN A 384 6.75 6.28 -7.13
CA GLN A 384 7.22 7.66 -7.20
C GLN A 384 8.02 8.06 -5.94
N GLU A 385 7.56 7.70 -4.75
CA GLU A 385 8.28 7.93 -3.48
C GLU A 385 9.63 7.20 -3.42
N VAL A 386 9.68 5.95 -3.89
CA VAL A 386 10.94 5.20 -3.99
C VAL A 386 11.90 5.89 -4.97
N ALA A 387 11.40 6.34 -6.12
CA ALA A 387 12.21 7.06 -7.11
C ALA A 387 12.76 8.40 -6.56
N LYS A 388 12.01 9.10 -5.69
CA LYS A 388 12.48 10.32 -5.02
C LYS A 388 13.69 10.08 -4.11
N GLU A 389 13.99 8.83 -3.73
CA GLU A 389 15.20 8.49 -2.98
C GLU A 389 16.46 8.35 -3.83
N GLY A 390 16.36 8.51 -5.16
CA GLY A 390 17.52 8.57 -6.06
C GLY A 390 18.22 7.24 -6.29
N ILE A 391 17.61 6.11 -5.88
CA ILE A 391 18.23 4.79 -5.99
C ILE A 391 18.13 4.20 -7.40
N PHE A 392 17.07 4.50 -8.15
CA PHE A 392 16.84 3.94 -9.48
C PHE A 392 17.58 4.68 -10.59
N PRO A 393 17.91 4.00 -11.71
CA PRO A 393 18.28 4.70 -12.93
C PRO A 393 17.12 5.61 -13.35
N PHE A 394 17.45 6.81 -13.84
CA PHE A 394 16.45 7.82 -14.23
C PHE A 394 15.47 8.21 -13.11
N SER A 395 15.91 8.15 -11.84
CA SER A 395 15.09 8.48 -10.66
C SER A 395 14.29 9.77 -10.79
N LEU A 396 14.88 10.85 -11.30
CA LEU A 396 14.18 12.13 -11.52
C LEU A 396 13.01 12.01 -12.50
N TYR A 397 13.15 11.21 -13.55
CA TYR A 397 12.08 10.97 -14.53
C TYR A 397 10.94 10.17 -13.89
N LEU A 398 11.27 9.07 -13.20
CA LEU A 398 10.28 8.23 -12.51
C LEU A 398 9.56 8.95 -11.36
N ALA A 399 10.26 9.85 -10.68
CA ALA A 399 9.74 10.63 -9.57
C ALA A 399 8.91 11.85 -10.02
N SER A 400 8.98 12.25 -11.29
CA SER A 400 8.31 13.44 -11.81
C SER A 400 6.79 13.25 -11.94
N SER A 401 6.07 14.35 -11.80
CA SER A 401 4.64 14.42 -12.11
C SER A 401 4.41 15.10 -13.46
N TYR A 402 3.41 14.62 -14.20
CA TYR A 402 3.11 15.02 -15.57
C TYR A 402 1.69 15.55 -15.69
N GLU A 403 1.46 16.40 -16.69
CA GLU A 403 0.13 16.89 -17.04
C GLU A 403 -0.29 16.28 -18.38
N PHE A 404 -1.56 15.88 -18.46
CA PHE A 404 -2.16 15.35 -19.68
C PHE A 404 -3.16 16.35 -20.26
N SER A 405 -3.08 16.58 -21.58
CA SER A 405 -4.08 17.32 -22.35
C SER A 405 -4.32 16.59 -23.67
N PHE A 406 -5.59 16.43 -24.06
CA PHE A 406 -5.95 15.82 -25.35
C PHE A 406 -5.30 16.52 -26.55
N ARG A 407 -5.00 17.82 -26.46
CA ARG A 407 -4.38 18.59 -27.55
C ARG A 407 -2.87 18.36 -27.68
N HIS A 408 -2.16 18.07 -26.58
CA HIS A 408 -0.69 18.05 -26.55
C HIS A 408 -0.09 16.76 -25.97
N GLY A 409 -0.91 15.78 -25.61
CA GLY A 409 -0.49 14.56 -24.93
C GLY A 409 0.08 14.83 -23.54
N PHE A 410 1.02 13.98 -23.12
CA PHE A 410 1.77 14.16 -21.87
C PHE A 410 2.89 15.19 -22.07
N ARG A 411 2.83 16.30 -21.34
CA ARG A 411 3.93 17.28 -21.28
C ARG A 411 4.42 17.44 -19.85
N ARG A 412 5.74 17.48 -19.70
CA ARG A 412 6.40 17.98 -18.49
C ARG A 412 6.39 19.50 -18.57
N LEU A 413 5.33 20.14 -18.07
CA LEU A 413 5.23 21.60 -18.11
C LEU A 413 6.21 22.21 -17.09
N PRO A 414 7.10 23.13 -17.50
CA PRO A 414 7.87 23.92 -16.54
C PRO A 414 6.90 24.79 -15.75
N ALA A 415 7.12 24.88 -14.44
CA ALA A 415 6.16 25.46 -13.51
C ALA A 415 5.95 26.99 -13.64
N HIS A 416 6.56 27.64 -14.64
CA HIS A 416 6.33 29.05 -14.99
C HIS A 416 5.26 29.28 -16.05
N ALA A 417 4.79 28.24 -16.77
CA ALA A 417 3.69 28.39 -17.74
C ALA A 417 2.29 28.17 -17.10
N ALA A 418 2.24 27.59 -15.91
CA ALA A 418 1.02 27.47 -15.12
C ALA A 418 0.83 28.78 -14.33
N GLY A 419 0.26 29.79 -14.99
CA GLY A 419 -0.31 30.95 -14.29
C GLY A 419 -1.24 30.52 -13.15
N HIS A 420 -1.54 31.43 -12.23
CA HIS A 420 -2.20 31.20 -10.93
C HIS A 420 -3.58 30.49 -10.94
N GLN A 421 -4.08 29.95 -12.05
CA GLN A 421 -5.48 29.48 -12.15
C GLN A 421 -5.77 28.22 -13.00
N LEU A 422 -4.79 27.44 -13.45
CA LEU A 422 -5.11 26.13 -14.03
C LEU A 422 -5.01 25.03 -12.97
N TYR A 423 -6.16 24.43 -12.67
CA TYR A 423 -6.34 23.21 -11.89
C TYR A 423 -5.62 22.02 -12.54
N THR A 424 -4.28 22.05 -12.62
CA THR A 424 -3.55 21.02 -13.33
C THR A 424 -3.47 19.74 -12.48
N GLN A 425 -4.13 18.69 -12.93
CA GLN A 425 -4.13 17.39 -12.26
C GLN A 425 -2.82 16.67 -12.59
N LYS A 426 -1.78 16.94 -11.80
CA LYS A 426 -0.49 16.28 -11.91
C LYS A 426 -0.65 14.77 -11.61
N ALA A 427 -0.17 13.92 -12.51
CA ALA A 427 -0.20 12.47 -12.39
C ALA A 427 1.22 11.86 -12.48
N PRO A 428 1.54 10.78 -11.75
CA PRO A 428 2.84 10.14 -11.80
C PRO A 428 2.95 9.20 -13.03
N ALA A 429 2.85 9.77 -14.24
CA ALA A 429 2.74 9.01 -15.49
C ALA A 429 3.92 8.05 -15.73
N ALA A 430 5.16 8.47 -15.42
CA ALA A 430 6.33 7.61 -15.53
C ALA A 430 6.29 6.41 -14.56
N ALA A 431 5.86 6.63 -13.31
CA ALA A 431 5.68 5.54 -12.34
C ALA A 431 4.51 4.61 -12.71
N LEU A 432 3.46 5.14 -13.35
CA LEU A 432 2.35 4.35 -13.91
C LEU A 432 2.83 3.50 -15.09
N ALA A 433 3.66 4.03 -15.98
CA ALA A 433 4.26 3.26 -17.07
C ALA A 433 5.13 2.11 -16.53
N LEU A 434 5.94 2.39 -15.50
CA LEU A 434 6.73 1.36 -14.83
C LEU A 434 5.85 0.28 -14.18
N HIS A 435 4.76 0.68 -13.52
CA HIS A 435 3.79 -0.26 -12.97
C HIS A 435 3.13 -1.10 -14.07
N TRP A 436 2.72 -0.47 -15.19
CA TRP A 436 2.13 -1.16 -16.33
C TRP A 436 3.08 -2.23 -16.88
N THR A 437 4.35 -1.88 -17.10
CA THR A 437 5.36 -2.83 -17.64
C THR A 437 5.55 -4.02 -16.72
N VAL A 438 5.79 -3.80 -15.42
CA VAL A 438 6.02 -4.90 -14.48
C VAL A 438 4.77 -5.76 -14.34
N THR A 439 3.58 -5.16 -14.21
CA THR A 439 2.32 -5.90 -14.15
C THR A 439 2.11 -6.76 -15.41
N THR A 440 2.35 -6.21 -16.60
CA THR A 440 2.19 -6.94 -17.87
C THR A 440 3.15 -8.12 -17.96
N LEU A 441 4.43 -7.94 -17.57
CA LEU A 441 5.40 -9.05 -17.53
C LEU A 441 4.97 -10.16 -16.57
N LEU A 442 4.43 -9.79 -15.41
CA LEU A 442 3.95 -10.77 -14.42
C LEU A 442 2.66 -11.47 -14.87
N ILE A 443 1.76 -10.78 -15.59
CA ILE A 443 0.59 -11.42 -16.23
C ILE A 443 1.05 -12.48 -17.23
N LEU A 444 1.98 -12.11 -18.13
CA LEU A 444 2.53 -13.03 -19.13
C LEU A 444 3.24 -14.22 -18.46
N ALA A 445 4.08 -13.96 -17.46
CA ALA A 445 4.78 -15.01 -16.72
C ALA A 445 3.82 -15.96 -15.98
N ALA A 446 2.80 -15.41 -15.31
CA ALA A 446 1.83 -16.21 -14.56
C ALA A 446 0.96 -17.07 -15.48
N VAL A 447 0.44 -16.49 -16.56
CA VAL A 447 -0.50 -17.21 -17.44
C VAL A 447 0.26 -18.10 -18.42
N LEU A 448 1.20 -17.57 -19.20
CA LEU A 448 1.91 -18.34 -20.23
C LEU A 448 2.93 -19.31 -19.62
N GLY A 449 3.62 -18.92 -18.56
CA GLY A 449 4.62 -19.76 -17.89
C GLY A 449 4.01 -20.99 -17.21
N THR A 450 2.70 -21.00 -16.95
CA THR A 450 2.00 -22.14 -16.34
C THR A 450 0.97 -22.81 -17.26
N ALA A 451 0.69 -22.24 -18.43
CA ALA A 451 -0.22 -22.75 -19.48
C ALA A 451 0.28 -23.98 -20.25
N ALA A 452 1.38 -24.62 -19.82
CA ALA A 452 1.74 -25.94 -20.32
C ALA A 452 0.70 -26.99 -19.85
N GLY A 453 -0.33 -27.21 -20.67
CA GLY A 453 -1.40 -28.18 -20.45
C GLY A 453 -2.76 -27.62 -20.89
N LYS A 454 -3.46 -28.38 -21.74
CA LYS A 454 -4.78 -28.16 -22.36
C LYS A 454 -5.66 -27.06 -21.74
N ALA A 455 -6.33 -26.29 -22.60
CA ALA A 455 -7.46 -25.43 -22.24
C ALA A 455 -8.51 -26.22 -21.45
N SER A 456 -8.42 -26.17 -20.13
CA SER A 456 -9.33 -26.78 -19.20
C SER A 456 -10.28 -25.70 -18.68
N GLU A 457 -11.49 -26.10 -18.34
CA GLU A 457 -12.47 -25.30 -17.61
C GLU A 457 -12.02 -25.11 -16.13
N GLU A 458 -10.73 -24.82 -15.92
CA GLU A 458 -10.18 -24.64 -14.60
C GLU A 458 -10.77 -23.38 -13.95
N THR A 459 -11.29 -23.57 -12.74
CA THR A 459 -11.81 -22.50 -11.92
C THR A 459 -10.77 -21.40 -11.76
N PHE A 460 -11.26 -20.16 -11.72
CA PHE A 460 -10.53 -18.91 -11.45
C PHE A 460 -9.32 -18.98 -10.51
N SER A 461 -9.38 -19.81 -9.48
CA SER A 461 -8.37 -19.91 -8.43
C SER A 461 -7.29 -20.95 -8.66
N HIS A 462 -7.41 -21.81 -9.67
CA HIS A 462 -6.48 -22.94 -9.89
C HIS A 462 -5.38 -22.66 -10.89
N LEU A 463 -5.32 -21.44 -11.44
CA LEU A 463 -4.20 -21.06 -12.28
C LEU A 463 -2.92 -21.08 -11.43
N PRO A 464 -1.96 -21.99 -11.69
CA PRO A 464 -0.81 -22.16 -10.81
C PRO A 464 0.03 -20.87 -10.68
N GLY A 465 0.10 -20.10 -11.76
CA GLY A 465 0.77 -18.79 -11.76
C GLY A 465 0.04 -17.74 -10.91
N TYR A 466 -1.29 -17.79 -10.83
CA TYR A 466 -2.07 -16.89 -9.96
C TYR A 466 -1.75 -17.20 -8.49
N SER A 467 -1.87 -18.46 -8.07
CA SER A 467 -1.61 -18.88 -6.69
C SER A 467 -0.16 -18.61 -6.26
N LEU A 468 0.80 -18.89 -7.16
CA LEU A 468 2.21 -18.55 -6.93
C LEU A 468 2.41 -17.05 -6.69
N LEU A 469 1.82 -16.18 -7.53
CA LEU A 469 1.93 -14.73 -7.36
C LEU A 469 1.22 -14.22 -6.12
N VAL A 470 0.04 -14.76 -5.78
CA VAL A 470 -0.69 -14.40 -4.55
C VAL A 470 0.14 -14.73 -3.32
N MET A 471 0.66 -15.97 -3.25
CA MET A 471 1.48 -16.40 -2.13
C MET A 471 2.81 -15.65 -2.04
N ALA A 472 3.49 -15.42 -3.16
CA ALA A 472 4.73 -14.63 -3.19
C ALA A 472 4.51 -13.17 -2.77
N TYR A 473 3.39 -12.56 -3.21
CA TYR A 473 2.98 -11.23 -2.78
C TYR A 473 2.70 -11.19 -1.27
N ALA A 474 1.82 -12.07 -0.78
CA ALA A 474 1.38 -12.04 0.62
C ALA A 474 2.53 -12.39 1.57
N TYR A 475 3.36 -13.38 1.22
CA TYR A 475 4.54 -13.70 2.02
C TYR A 475 5.60 -12.59 1.95
N GLY A 476 5.90 -12.06 0.76
CA GLY A 476 6.97 -11.10 0.53
C GLY A 476 6.68 -9.68 1.00
N LEU A 477 5.47 -9.17 0.75
CA LEU A 477 5.08 -7.80 1.12
C LEU A 477 4.22 -7.72 2.38
N ASP A 478 3.37 -8.70 2.68
CA ASP A 478 2.54 -8.62 3.87
C ASP A 478 3.29 -9.25 5.06
N ILE A 479 3.52 -10.57 5.06
CA ILE A 479 4.09 -11.30 6.21
C ILE A 479 5.47 -10.79 6.64
N ILE A 480 6.43 -10.67 5.72
CA ILE A 480 7.79 -10.22 6.04
C ILE A 480 7.78 -8.77 6.56
N TRP A 481 7.08 -7.86 5.88
CA TRP A 481 7.05 -6.45 6.28
C TRP A 481 6.24 -6.20 7.54
N PHE A 482 5.12 -6.88 7.72
CA PHE A 482 4.35 -6.81 8.96
C PHE A 482 5.16 -7.30 10.15
N THR A 483 5.95 -8.35 9.98
CA THR A 483 6.90 -8.82 11.00
C THR A 483 7.93 -7.74 11.34
N VAL A 484 8.57 -7.13 10.33
CA VAL A 484 9.57 -6.07 10.54
C VAL A 484 8.96 -4.87 11.26
N ILE A 485 7.74 -4.44 10.87
CA ILE A 485 7.03 -3.32 11.50
C ILE A 485 6.69 -3.65 12.95
N GLY A 486 6.12 -4.83 13.22
CA GLY A 486 5.76 -5.24 14.57
C GLY A 486 6.99 -5.25 15.49
N VAL A 487 8.10 -5.87 15.06
CA VAL A 487 9.35 -5.91 15.82
C VAL A 487 9.94 -4.50 16.02
N ALA A 488 9.92 -3.66 14.98
CA ALA A 488 10.38 -2.29 15.09
C ALA A 488 9.53 -1.47 16.08
N MET A 489 8.22 -1.67 16.09
CA MET A 489 7.30 -1.03 17.04
C MET A 489 7.52 -1.50 18.47
N LEU A 490 7.75 -2.79 18.69
CA LEU A 490 8.15 -3.33 19.99
C LEU A 490 9.45 -2.69 20.46
N ARG A 491 10.46 -2.57 19.58
CA ARG A 491 11.72 -1.90 19.90
C ARG A 491 11.49 -0.43 20.25
N LEU A 492 10.68 0.31 19.49
CA LEU A 492 10.40 1.72 19.78
C LEU A 492 9.65 1.90 21.10
N ARG A 493 8.77 0.98 21.47
CA ARG A 493 7.96 1.12 22.68
C ARG A 493 8.66 0.57 23.93
N LEU A 494 9.38 -0.53 23.83
CA LEU A 494 9.94 -1.22 25.00
C LEU A 494 11.40 -0.86 25.30
N TRP A 495 12.14 -0.29 24.33
CA TRP A 495 13.56 0.03 24.56
C TRP A 495 13.71 1.16 25.58
N PRO A 496 14.50 0.98 26.68
CA PRO A 496 14.60 1.98 27.76
C PRO A 496 15.06 3.37 27.30
N GLY A 497 15.93 3.45 26.29
CA GLY A 497 16.39 4.72 25.72
C GLY A 497 15.43 5.37 24.71
N SER A 498 14.24 4.81 24.49
CA SER A 498 13.30 5.32 23.50
C SER A 498 12.31 6.32 24.10
N THR A 499 12.31 7.53 23.56
CA THR A 499 11.33 8.58 23.87
C THR A 499 10.05 8.46 23.03
N TRP A 500 9.71 7.27 22.52
CA TRP A 500 8.55 7.09 21.64
C TRP A 500 7.22 7.26 22.37
N ARG A 501 7.17 6.88 23.66
CA ARG A 501 5.98 7.05 24.51
C ARG A 501 5.50 8.50 24.56
N ASP A 502 6.41 9.45 24.65
CA ASP A 502 6.08 10.89 24.76
C ASP A 502 5.74 11.51 23.40
N LYS A 503 6.08 10.80 22.33
CA LYS A 503 5.87 11.24 20.95
C LYS A 503 4.51 10.82 20.43
N SER A 504 4.10 9.60 20.73
CA SER A 504 2.92 8.98 20.15
C SER A 504 1.64 9.38 20.89
N PRO A 505 0.55 9.70 20.16
CA PRO A 505 -0.76 9.91 20.77
C PRO A 505 -1.44 8.59 21.18
N VAL A 506 -0.92 7.43 20.75
CA VAL A 506 -1.51 6.13 21.06
C VAL A 506 -1.09 5.69 22.46
N PRO A 507 -2.04 5.35 23.36
CA PRO A 507 -1.75 4.89 24.71
C PRO A 507 -0.68 3.80 24.73
N HIS A 508 0.27 3.91 25.66
CA HIS A 508 1.46 3.07 25.66
C HIS A 508 1.12 1.57 25.66
N ALA A 509 0.26 1.15 26.59
CA ALA A 509 -0.17 -0.24 26.72
C ALA A 509 -0.87 -0.76 25.47
N LEU A 510 -1.78 0.04 24.87
CA LEU A 510 -2.49 -0.34 23.64
C LEU A 510 -1.52 -0.55 22.48
N GLY A 511 -0.56 0.36 22.30
CA GLY A 511 0.42 0.22 21.21
C GLY A 511 1.43 -0.91 21.43
N VAL A 512 1.78 -1.24 22.68
CA VAL A 512 2.57 -2.44 22.99
C VAL A 512 1.77 -3.70 22.68
N LEU A 513 0.52 -3.78 23.16
CA LEU A 513 -0.35 -4.94 22.91
C LEU A 513 -0.56 -5.17 21.42
N ALA A 514 -0.89 -4.10 20.67
CA ALA A 514 -1.04 -4.17 19.22
C ALA A 514 0.26 -4.63 18.53
N ALA A 515 1.43 -4.15 18.99
CA ALA A 515 2.72 -4.58 18.44
C ALA A 515 3.03 -6.06 18.74
N VAL A 516 2.75 -6.53 19.96
CA VAL A 516 2.93 -7.94 20.35
C VAL A 516 2.03 -8.84 19.49
N ILE A 517 0.74 -8.52 19.40
CA ILE A 517 -0.22 -9.30 18.62
C ILE A 517 0.22 -9.31 17.15
N PHE A 518 0.45 -8.14 16.55
CA PHE A 518 0.81 -8.04 15.14
C PHE A 518 2.11 -8.78 14.80
N THR A 519 3.13 -8.72 15.68
CA THR A 519 4.35 -9.52 15.54
C THR A 519 4.07 -11.01 15.66
N ALA A 520 3.39 -11.45 16.72
CA ALA A 520 3.11 -12.86 16.94
C ALA A 520 2.30 -13.48 15.78
N THR A 521 1.31 -12.73 15.27
CA THR A 521 0.48 -13.15 14.14
C THR A 521 1.21 -13.10 12.79
N SER A 522 2.36 -12.44 12.69
CA SER A 522 3.13 -12.40 11.44
C SER A 522 4.29 -13.40 11.46
N VAL A 523 4.88 -13.65 12.63
CA VAL A 523 6.03 -14.56 12.80
C VAL A 523 5.65 -16.02 12.57
N PHE A 524 4.46 -16.46 13.00
CA PHE A 524 4.05 -17.85 12.81
C PHE A 524 4.05 -18.27 11.33
N PRO A 525 3.28 -17.64 10.41
CA PRO A 525 3.30 -18.02 9.00
C PRO A 525 4.65 -17.74 8.32
N LEU A 526 5.45 -16.79 8.82
CA LEU A 526 6.80 -16.52 8.32
C LEU A 526 7.73 -17.74 8.45
N VAL A 527 7.65 -18.45 9.58
CA VAL A 527 8.53 -19.60 9.89
C VAL A 527 7.87 -20.91 9.51
N ALA A 528 6.61 -21.12 9.87
CA ALA A 528 5.91 -22.40 9.73
C ALA A 528 5.74 -22.85 8.27
N ILE A 529 5.72 -21.91 7.31
CA ILE A 529 5.62 -22.24 5.88
C ILE A 529 6.87 -22.96 5.33
N TRP A 530 7.98 -22.99 6.08
CA TRP A 530 9.22 -23.69 5.73
C TRP A 530 9.29 -25.12 6.29
N VAL A 531 8.28 -25.53 7.06
CA VAL A 531 8.17 -26.91 7.55
C VAL A 531 7.41 -27.72 6.49
N PRO A 532 7.99 -28.75 5.87
CA PRO A 532 7.30 -29.53 4.84
C PRO A 532 6.14 -30.34 5.43
N ASP A 533 5.08 -30.52 4.65
CA ASP A 533 4.01 -31.48 4.92
C ASP A 533 4.08 -32.61 3.87
N PRO A 534 4.38 -33.86 4.28
CA PRO A 534 4.42 -34.99 3.36
C PRO A 534 3.12 -35.23 2.58
N MET A 535 1.97 -34.79 3.12
CA MET A 535 0.67 -34.92 2.47
C MET A 535 0.42 -33.83 1.42
N GLN A 536 1.28 -32.81 1.34
CA GLN A 536 1.15 -31.68 0.43
C GLN A 536 2.51 -31.30 -0.18
N PRO A 537 3.05 -32.13 -1.10
CA PRO A 537 4.36 -31.88 -1.74
C PRO A 537 4.36 -30.67 -2.69
N PHE A 538 3.17 -30.22 -3.11
CA PHE A 538 2.98 -29.07 -3.97
C PHE A 538 2.08 -28.04 -3.29
N MET A 539 2.27 -26.77 -3.63
CA MET A 539 1.37 -25.69 -3.19
C MET A 539 -0.08 -26.00 -3.59
N LEU A 540 -1.03 -25.66 -2.74
CA LEU A 540 -2.44 -25.80 -3.06
C LEU A 540 -2.80 -24.97 -4.30
N GLN A 541 -3.75 -25.45 -5.11
CA GLN A 541 -4.18 -24.77 -6.35
C GLN A 541 -3.05 -24.59 -7.39
N SER A 542 -1.96 -25.36 -7.30
CA SER A 542 -0.86 -25.35 -8.30
C SER A 542 -0.89 -26.52 -9.29
N VAL A 543 -1.84 -27.44 -9.15
CA VAL A 543 -2.00 -28.63 -10.02
C VAL A 543 -0.70 -29.44 -10.13
N GLY A 544 0.05 -29.54 -9.02
CA GLY A 544 1.32 -30.27 -8.98
C GLY A 544 2.49 -29.59 -9.72
N LYS A 545 2.34 -28.33 -10.14
CA LYS A 545 3.39 -27.62 -10.89
C LYS A 545 4.33 -26.80 -10.02
N VAL A 546 3.88 -26.37 -8.83
CA VAL A 546 4.67 -25.51 -7.94
C VAL A 546 4.99 -26.28 -6.66
N PRO A 547 6.27 -26.54 -6.34
CA PRO A 547 6.63 -27.24 -5.12
C PRO A 547 6.19 -26.44 -3.89
N TRP A 548 5.97 -27.11 -2.76
CA TRP A 548 5.48 -26.50 -1.52
C TRP A 548 6.32 -25.30 -1.02
N PHE A 549 7.61 -25.24 -1.38
CA PHE A 549 8.54 -24.16 -1.04
C PHE A 549 8.63 -23.02 -2.06
N GLY A 550 7.94 -23.15 -3.21
CA GLY A 550 8.16 -22.32 -4.40
C GLY A 550 7.87 -20.83 -4.18
N SER A 551 6.73 -20.46 -3.59
CA SER A 551 6.35 -19.05 -3.38
C SER A 551 7.25 -18.29 -2.44
N GLN A 552 7.56 -18.90 -1.29
CA GLN A 552 8.38 -18.31 -0.25
C GLN A 552 9.83 -18.22 -0.69
N THR A 553 10.30 -19.18 -1.51
CA THR A 553 11.60 -19.08 -2.17
C THR A 553 11.64 -17.95 -3.20
N LEU A 554 10.59 -17.78 -4.03
CA LEU A 554 10.48 -16.66 -4.96
C LEU A 554 10.51 -15.31 -4.21
N ALA A 555 9.78 -15.19 -3.11
CA ALA A 555 9.78 -14.00 -2.28
C ALA A 555 11.18 -13.70 -1.70
N LEU A 556 11.84 -14.70 -1.11
CA LEU A 556 13.20 -14.54 -0.59
C LEU A 556 14.22 -14.25 -1.70
N ALA A 557 14.05 -14.83 -2.90
CA ALA A 557 14.91 -14.56 -4.04
C ALA A 557 14.80 -13.10 -4.51
N VAL A 558 13.59 -12.53 -4.54
CA VAL A 558 13.39 -11.10 -4.86
C VAL A 558 14.02 -10.21 -3.79
N LEU A 559 13.88 -10.55 -2.51
CA LEU A 559 14.54 -9.82 -1.41
C LEU A 559 16.06 -9.93 -1.47
N ALA A 560 16.60 -11.11 -1.78
CA ALA A 560 18.03 -11.33 -1.97
C ALA A 560 18.55 -10.54 -3.18
N ALA A 561 17.81 -10.51 -4.28
CA ALA A 561 18.13 -9.69 -5.45
C ALA A 561 18.11 -8.18 -5.11
N ALA A 562 17.17 -7.74 -4.26
CA ALA A 562 17.14 -6.37 -3.76
C ALA A 562 18.35 -6.05 -2.85
N GLY A 563 18.81 -7.01 -2.05
CA GLY A 563 20.06 -6.93 -1.28
C GLY A 563 21.29 -6.86 -2.18
N ALA A 564 21.36 -7.69 -3.23
CA ALA A 564 22.43 -7.65 -4.22
C ALA A 564 22.45 -6.31 -4.98
N TYR A 565 21.27 -5.80 -5.34
CA TYR A 565 21.11 -4.47 -5.92
C TYR A 565 21.67 -3.38 -5.00
N TRP A 566 21.38 -3.46 -3.69
CA TRP A 566 21.95 -2.53 -2.71
C TRP A 566 23.49 -2.60 -2.68
N VAL A 567 24.09 -3.80 -2.69
CA VAL A 567 25.56 -3.95 -2.76
C VAL A 567 26.12 -3.30 -4.03
N GLY A 568 25.51 -3.58 -5.19
CA GLY A 568 25.88 -2.97 -6.46
C GLY A 568 25.74 -1.44 -6.46
N PHE A 569 24.65 -0.92 -5.90
CA PHE A 569 24.42 0.51 -5.75
C PHE A 569 25.46 1.17 -4.84
N ARG A 570 25.82 0.53 -3.72
CA ARG A 570 26.89 1.01 -2.84
C ARG A 570 28.25 1.00 -3.52
N PHE A 571 28.54 -0.01 -4.33
CA PHE A 571 29.75 -0.06 -5.14
C PHE A 571 29.75 1.06 -6.19
N TYR A 572 28.64 1.29 -6.88
CA TYR A 572 28.48 2.39 -7.83
C TYR A 572 28.73 3.76 -7.16
N LEU A 573 28.12 4.02 -6.00
CA LEU A 573 28.36 5.25 -5.23
C LEU A 573 29.84 5.40 -4.83
N ARG A 574 30.49 4.32 -4.42
CA ARG A 574 31.93 4.33 -4.08
C ARG A 574 32.80 4.62 -5.30
N GLN A 575 32.55 3.95 -6.43
CA GLN A 575 33.30 4.17 -7.67
C GLN A 575 33.15 5.60 -8.18
N ARG A 576 31.93 6.14 -8.15
CA ARG A 576 31.68 7.52 -8.57
C ARG A 576 32.37 8.53 -7.65
N ARG A 577 32.40 8.27 -6.35
CA ARG A 577 33.20 9.06 -5.39
C ARG A 577 34.70 9.01 -5.70
N LEU A 578 35.25 7.83 -6.01
CA LEU A 578 36.68 7.68 -6.29
C LEU A 578 37.09 8.29 -7.63
N ARG A 579 36.26 8.17 -8.68
CA ARG A 579 36.60 8.62 -10.03
C ARG A 579 36.27 10.08 -10.30
N HIS A 580 35.15 10.56 -9.77
CA HIS A 580 34.65 11.91 -10.07
C HIS A 580 34.66 12.82 -8.83
N GLY A 581 35.03 12.29 -7.66
CA GLY A 581 34.93 13.05 -6.41
C GLY A 581 33.49 13.44 -6.10
N GLU A 582 32.48 12.66 -6.51
CA GLU A 582 31.07 13.03 -6.32
C GLU A 582 30.36 12.14 -5.29
N GLU A 583 29.37 12.71 -4.61
CA GLU A 583 28.44 11.96 -3.75
C GLU A 583 27.00 12.34 -4.09
N LEU A 584 26.12 11.33 -4.10
CA LEU A 584 24.68 11.53 -4.26
C LEU A 584 24.10 12.13 -2.97
N HIS A 585 23.55 13.34 -3.09
CA HIS A 585 22.84 14.05 -2.04
C HIS A 585 21.37 14.15 -2.43
N VAL A 586 20.52 13.51 -1.61
CA VAL A 586 19.06 13.62 -1.70
C VAL A 586 18.61 14.57 -0.60
N THR A 587 18.36 15.83 -0.94
CA THR A 587 17.96 16.85 0.02
C THR A 587 16.48 17.14 -0.10
N ARG A 588 15.82 17.31 1.04
CA ARG A 588 14.39 17.59 1.14
C ARG A 588 14.17 18.85 1.95
N HIS A 589 13.45 19.80 1.38
CA HIS A 589 13.11 21.07 2.02
C HIS A 589 11.59 21.19 2.10
N PRO A 590 10.98 20.81 3.24
CA PRO A 590 9.55 20.98 3.44
C PRO A 590 9.21 22.44 3.76
N VAL A 591 8.07 22.92 3.26
CA VAL A 591 7.54 24.25 3.58
C VAL A 591 6.17 24.13 4.25
N PHE A 592 6.05 24.71 5.45
CA PHE A 592 4.89 24.56 6.32
C PHE A 592 4.05 25.83 6.42
N TRP A 593 2.78 25.64 6.79
CA TRP A 593 1.81 26.68 7.04
C TRP A 593 1.05 26.45 8.35
N ALA A 594 0.78 27.52 9.12
CA ALA A 594 -0.02 27.44 10.34
C ALA A 594 -1.51 27.66 10.04
N ALA A 595 -2.28 26.58 10.02
CA ALA A 595 -3.72 26.65 9.76
C ALA A 595 -4.48 27.22 10.98
N GLY A 596 -5.23 28.31 10.78
CA GLY A 596 -6.26 28.79 11.72
C GLY A 596 -5.83 28.93 13.19
N GLY A 597 -5.20 30.06 13.54
CA GLY A 597 -5.10 30.53 14.93
C GLY A 597 -4.36 29.60 15.91
N GLY A 598 -3.30 28.92 15.47
CA GLY A 598 -2.46 28.08 16.33
C GLY A 598 -3.07 26.74 16.77
N ARG A 599 -4.39 26.62 16.80
CA ARG A 599 -5.11 25.41 17.27
C ARG A 599 -5.06 24.21 16.31
N LYS A 600 -4.82 24.41 15.00
CA LYS A 600 -4.77 23.29 14.02
C LYS A 600 -3.35 22.81 13.66
N GLY A 601 -2.31 23.37 14.29
CA GLY A 601 -0.92 22.99 14.03
C GLY A 601 -0.39 23.36 12.64
N LEU A 602 0.80 22.84 12.31
CA LEU A 602 1.48 23.06 11.04
C LEU A 602 1.01 22.07 9.96
N VAL A 603 0.73 22.58 8.77
CA VAL A 603 0.33 21.85 7.56
C VAL A 603 1.44 21.97 6.53
N LEU A 604 1.90 20.85 5.96
CA LEU A 604 2.87 20.86 4.87
C LEU A 604 2.19 21.35 3.58
N LEU A 605 2.77 22.35 2.91
CA LEU A 605 2.27 22.89 1.64
C LEU A 605 2.95 22.24 0.44
N TYR A 606 4.28 22.19 0.47
CA TYR A 606 5.08 21.53 -0.56
C TYR A 606 6.39 21.01 0.00
N GLU A 607 6.96 20.03 -0.68
CA GLU A 607 8.30 19.49 -0.42
C GLU A 607 9.16 19.68 -1.67
N ILE A 608 10.28 20.38 -1.53
CA ILE A 608 11.28 20.49 -2.60
C ILE A 608 12.30 19.38 -2.40
N ILE A 609 12.39 18.48 -3.37
CA ILE A 609 13.31 17.34 -3.35
C ILE A 609 14.37 17.59 -4.42
N ARG A 610 15.65 17.59 -4.05
CA ARG A 610 16.76 17.71 -5.00
C ARG A 610 17.60 16.45 -5.01
N LEU A 611 17.87 15.95 -6.21
CA LEU A 611 18.78 14.83 -6.47
C LEU A 611 20.05 15.38 -7.11
N GLN A 612 21.06 15.67 -6.29
CA GLN A 612 22.28 16.32 -6.75
C GLN A 612 23.49 15.43 -6.54
N TRP A 613 24.36 15.41 -7.55
CA TRP A 613 25.73 14.93 -7.39
C TRP A 613 26.57 16.12 -6.96
N ARG A 614 27.06 16.08 -5.72
CA ARG A 614 27.88 17.16 -5.15
C ARG A 614 29.31 16.68 -4.99
N HIS A 615 30.25 17.61 -5.05
CA HIS A 615 31.64 17.28 -4.76
C HIS A 615 31.75 16.72 -3.34
N TRP A 616 32.36 15.55 -3.22
CA TRP A 616 32.58 14.85 -1.99
C TRP A 616 33.70 15.54 -1.21
N VAL A 617 33.37 16.01 -0.01
CA VAL A 617 34.34 16.59 0.91
C VAL A 617 34.57 15.60 2.05
N PRO A 618 35.83 15.16 2.31
CA PRO A 618 36.14 14.30 3.44
C PRO A 618 35.71 14.93 4.77
N LYS A 619 35.09 14.15 5.66
CA LYS A 619 34.60 14.61 6.97
C LYS A 619 35.71 15.16 7.89
N GLU A 620 36.98 14.93 7.58
CA GLU A 620 38.13 15.47 8.32
C GLU A 620 38.22 17.00 8.28
N LYS A 621 37.59 17.65 7.28
CA LYS A 621 37.51 19.13 7.26
C LYS A 621 36.51 19.71 8.26
N HIS A 622 35.59 18.95 8.85
CA HIS A 622 34.74 19.44 9.93
C HIS A 622 35.48 19.51 11.27
N ALA A 623 36.43 18.61 11.52
CA ALA A 623 37.32 18.71 12.69
C ALA A 623 38.27 19.90 12.54
N ALA A 624 38.84 20.11 11.35
CA ALA A 624 39.71 21.27 11.07
C ALA A 624 38.96 22.61 11.12
N LEU A 625 37.70 22.70 10.67
CA LEU A 625 36.91 23.92 10.79
C LEU A 625 36.51 24.24 12.25
N ILE A 626 36.26 23.22 13.06
CA ILE A 626 35.97 23.37 14.50
C ILE A 626 37.25 23.72 15.26
N LEU A 627 38.39 23.10 14.94
CA LEU A 627 39.69 23.44 15.52
C LEU A 627 40.17 24.85 15.11
N ALA A 628 39.87 25.29 13.89
CA ALA A 628 40.13 26.67 13.43
C ALA A 628 39.22 27.71 14.10
N LEU A 629 37.97 27.34 14.48
CA LEU A 629 37.05 28.20 15.23
C LEU A 629 37.33 28.23 16.74
N VAL A 630 38.02 27.22 17.27
CA VAL A 630 38.40 27.13 18.70
C VAL A 630 39.80 27.69 18.96
N GLY A 631 40.52 28.16 17.93
CA GLY A 631 41.78 28.89 18.12
C GLY A 631 42.88 28.06 18.78
N ILE A 632 42.88 26.73 18.58
CA ILE A 632 43.99 25.88 19.00
C ILE A 632 44.78 25.54 17.74
N ALA A 633 45.72 26.42 17.41
CA ALA A 633 46.84 26.05 16.56
C ALA A 633 47.75 25.09 17.33
N MET A 634 48.15 24.00 16.70
CA MET A 634 49.35 23.27 17.10
C MET A 634 50.59 24.09 16.74
#